data_AF-A0A1J4JAC3-F1
#
_entry.id   AF-A0A1J4JAC3-F1
#
_cell.length_a   1.000
_cell.length_b   1.000
_cell.length_c   1.000
_cell.angle_alpha   90.00
_cell.angle_beta   90.00
_cell.angle_gamma   90.00
#
_symmetry.space_group_name_H-M   'P 1'
#
loop_
_entity.id
_entity.type
_entity.pdbx_description
1 polymer ?
#
loop_
_entity_poly.entity_id
_entity_poly.type
_entity_poly.pdbx_seq_one_letter_code
_entity_poly.pdbx_strand_id
1 'polypeptide(L)'
;MEIDFVDEEEGLDLLEAREMFLNYNIKGLGPDDFVIIKKSLINSKSPNYKYFCHSVSGLMVDSLESFLDYYLKLEQLQNHQNKIQTQKYKFEGGQFRCFNSFSNEELLITVDCELNITTNITELIDQNFDNFLYSSILRYHRPTFPIICATFGCLNPYYLKYLNCYQPRNLNYEEIEYLTKKHPISHEFYFSIAKIVSLTLNSKQFSQYLHQIEHTHPMVLSYIHQIIPKNREISTALYFFIEHHLDFFCDDLNSAITLVNHFCDCQNIEKCIKFVPLLHSNLWNDPRCGICLGRICTHNSKFSDAFGYFNLASFRINNNLNHLNHNDLHESNLNENNINESYINENNININYLSESCWNDKVSKEELKLCKTQLNGIFSDFINAIIEMYLKINNEELFSELIDDFSRKHRLYRHYSQINKTSEYYSDYSENNNDMNIENRKINIELDYRYGKSNTENENSDLFEYYENDNQEAIFLYDPGIESVPQIDNELENMPFSSTFNEALNNVKGIFNQYKKLKNRRANLNQDHVGNLIVAYRVKDGELMNRIFKTVQQSRTVTIADFVIMLKGVVVGLIQITNTLLETYPYNSNHAQKTVLDYTRKLVKQLDELPQLNDNP
;
A
#
# COMPACT_ATOMS: atom_id res chain seq x y z
N MET A 1 5.18 -21.33 24.77
CA MET A 1 4.99 -21.38 23.30
C MET A 1 4.68 -22.83 22.93
N GLU A 2 3.45 -23.07 22.50
CA GLU A 2 2.97 -24.37 22.03
C GLU A 2 3.06 -24.37 20.49
N ILE A 3 3.55 -25.45 19.88
CA ILE A 3 3.69 -25.59 18.42
C ILE A 3 2.79 -26.73 17.98
N ASP A 4 1.64 -26.39 17.42
CA ASP A 4 0.65 -27.39 16.98
C ASP A 4 0.91 -27.88 15.54
N PHE A 5 1.58 -27.05 14.74
CA PHE A 5 1.87 -27.32 13.34
C PHE A 5 3.05 -26.47 12.87
N VAL A 6 3.81 -27.00 11.91
CA VAL A 6 4.88 -26.28 11.20
C VAL A 6 4.74 -26.54 9.72
N ASP A 7 4.70 -25.45 8.95
CA ASP A 7 4.77 -25.52 7.49
C ASP A 7 6.26 -25.53 7.08
N GLU A 8 6.70 -26.58 6.39
CA GLU A 8 8.11 -26.82 6.02
C GLU A 8 8.22 -27.22 4.54
N GLU A 9 9.31 -26.82 3.89
CA GLU A 9 9.69 -27.22 2.54
C GLU A 9 10.82 -28.25 2.57
N GLU A 10 10.68 -29.35 1.83
CA GLU A 10 11.80 -30.28 1.60
C GLU A 10 12.76 -29.67 0.57
N GLY A 11 14.02 -29.49 0.93
CA GLY A 11 15.04 -28.90 0.07
C GLY A 11 15.77 -27.73 0.73
N LEU A 12 16.53 -26.99 -0.08
CA LEU A 12 17.30 -25.81 0.33
C LEU A 12 16.94 -24.57 -0.49
N ASP A 13 15.87 -24.62 -1.29
CA ASP A 13 15.46 -23.51 -2.17
C ASP A 13 15.24 -22.20 -1.38
N LEU A 14 14.68 -22.27 -0.16
CA LEU A 14 14.54 -21.10 0.70
C LEU A 14 15.89 -20.55 1.18
N LEU A 15 16.89 -21.41 1.38
CA LEU A 15 18.23 -20.99 1.75
C LEU A 15 18.91 -20.29 0.58
N GLU A 16 18.79 -20.83 -0.64
CA GLU A 16 19.32 -20.19 -1.86
C GLU A 16 18.65 -18.83 -2.09
N ALA A 17 17.33 -18.75 -1.94
CA ALA A 17 16.59 -17.48 -2.04
C ALA A 17 17.05 -16.46 -0.99
N ARG A 18 17.35 -16.91 0.25
CA ARG A 18 17.91 -16.06 1.30
C ARG A 18 19.33 -15.59 0.97
N GLU A 19 20.20 -16.46 0.48
CA GLU A 19 21.57 -16.11 0.11
C GLU A 19 21.59 -15.11 -1.05
N MET A 20 20.71 -15.31 -2.04
CA MET A 20 20.47 -14.31 -3.08
C MET A 20 20.05 -12.98 -2.47
N PHE A 21 19.08 -12.97 -1.55
CA PHE A 21 18.60 -11.75 -0.87
C PHE A 21 19.74 -11.00 -0.15
N LEU A 22 20.62 -11.71 0.57
CA LEU A 22 21.76 -11.09 1.27
C LEU A 22 22.81 -10.53 0.31
N ASN A 23 23.03 -11.19 -0.83
CA ASN A 23 24.01 -10.75 -1.84
C ASN A 23 23.61 -9.44 -2.54
N TYR A 24 22.32 -9.07 -2.54
CA TYR A 24 21.83 -7.81 -3.11
C TYR A 24 22.06 -6.58 -2.21
N ASN A 25 22.84 -6.71 -1.12
CA ASN A 25 23.21 -5.62 -0.22
C ASN A 25 21.98 -4.82 0.28
N ILE A 26 20.92 -5.56 0.62
CA ILE A 26 19.59 -4.98 0.91
C ILE A 26 19.65 -4.18 2.21
N LYS A 27 19.21 -2.92 2.13
CA LYS A 27 19.04 -2.00 3.25
C LYS A 27 17.66 -2.23 3.88
N GLY A 28 17.56 -2.34 5.21
CA GLY A 28 16.28 -2.53 5.89
C GLY A 28 16.37 -3.32 7.20
N LEU A 29 15.33 -4.08 7.51
CA LEU A 29 15.31 -5.01 8.66
C LEU A 29 15.90 -6.40 8.32
N GLY A 30 16.29 -6.61 7.06
CA GLY A 30 16.87 -7.85 6.55
C GLY A 30 15.85 -8.98 6.36
N PRO A 31 16.28 -10.19 6.01
CA PRO A 31 15.38 -11.32 5.78
C PRO A 31 14.77 -11.87 7.09
N ASP A 32 13.61 -12.55 7.00
CA ASP A 32 12.98 -13.22 8.16
C ASP A 32 13.89 -14.30 8.75
N ASP A 33 13.68 -14.65 10.02
CA ASP A 33 14.47 -15.70 10.64
C ASP A 33 14.19 -17.05 9.98
N PHE A 34 15.18 -17.93 9.97
CA PHE A 34 15.14 -19.13 9.13
C PHE A 34 15.63 -20.36 9.89
N VAL A 35 14.93 -21.48 9.72
CA VAL A 35 15.23 -22.76 10.38
C VAL A 35 15.47 -23.82 9.32
N ILE A 36 16.50 -24.64 9.55
CA ILE A 36 16.82 -25.81 8.74
C ILE A 36 16.89 -27.01 9.68
N ILE A 37 16.08 -28.03 9.42
CA ILE A 37 16.07 -29.29 10.16
C ILE A 37 16.62 -30.40 9.28
N LYS A 38 17.65 -31.08 9.78
CA LYS A 38 18.21 -32.27 9.16
C LYS A 38 17.48 -33.50 9.69
N LYS A 39 16.79 -34.23 8.82
CA LYS A 39 16.02 -35.42 9.17
C LYS A 39 16.57 -36.67 8.48
N SER A 40 16.51 -37.82 9.14
CA SER A 40 16.77 -39.14 8.56
C SER A 40 15.51 -40.00 8.59
N LEU A 41 15.33 -40.87 7.58
CA LEU A 41 14.18 -41.77 7.54
C LEU A 41 14.44 -42.98 8.46
N ILE A 42 13.59 -43.20 9.48
CA ILE A 42 13.79 -44.23 10.53
C ILE A 42 13.90 -45.65 9.96
N ASN A 43 13.19 -45.94 8.87
CA ASN A 43 13.13 -47.28 8.28
C ASN A 43 14.03 -47.46 7.04
N SER A 44 14.87 -46.47 6.71
CA SER A 44 15.79 -46.58 5.57
C SER A 44 17.05 -47.36 5.96
N LYS A 45 17.50 -48.26 5.09
CA LYS A 45 18.75 -49.01 5.29
C LYS A 45 20.00 -48.16 5.10
N SER A 46 19.88 -47.02 4.43
CA SER A 46 20.93 -46.03 4.25
C SER A 46 20.54 -44.73 4.95
N PRO A 47 21.50 -44.02 5.59
CA PRO A 47 21.26 -42.68 6.13
C PRO A 47 21.07 -41.70 4.96
N ASN A 48 19.84 -41.64 4.45
CA ASN A 48 19.45 -40.64 3.47
C ASN A 48 18.95 -39.43 4.26
N TYR A 49 19.82 -38.42 4.39
CA TYR A 49 19.48 -37.19 5.07
C TYR A 49 18.65 -36.31 4.13
N LYS A 50 17.58 -35.75 4.67
CA LYS A 50 16.76 -34.74 4.02
C LYS A 50 16.83 -33.46 4.85
N TYR A 51 16.82 -32.33 4.15
CA TYR A 51 16.74 -31.02 4.78
C TYR A 51 15.32 -30.51 4.61
N PHE A 52 14.76 -30.05 5.71
CA PHE A 52 13.48 -29.38 5.76
C PHE A 52 13.73 -27.97 6.24
N CYS A 53 13.10 -26.99 5.60
CA CYS A 53 13.32 -25.60 5.94
C CYS A 53 12.02 -24.81 6.05
N HIS A 54 12.04 -23.81 6.92
CA HIS A 54 10.92 -22.91 7.12
C HIS A 54 11.39 -21.57 7.68
N SER A 55 10.62 -20.53 7.40
CA SER A 55 10.83 -19.21 8.00
C SER A 55 10.10 -19.13 9.33
N VAL A 56 10.64 -18.32 10.24
CA VAL A 56 10.06 -18.04 11.55
C VAL A 56 10.08 -16.53 11.76
N SER A 57 9.01 -15.99 12.34
CA SER A 57 8.92 -14.57 12.70
C SER A 57 8.47 -14.42 14.15
N GLY A 58 9.14 -13.54 14.90
CA GLY A 58 8.86 -13.27 16.31
C GLY A 58 9.30 -14.36 17.28
N LEU A 59 10.23 -15.23 16.88
CA LEU A 59 10.92 -16.12 17.82
C LEU A 59 11.90 -15.27 18.65
N MET A 60 11.74 -15.30 19.96
CA MET A 60 12.62 -14.53 20.85
C MET A 60 13.98 -15.21 20.96
N VAL A 61 15.03 -14.48 20.61
CA VAL A 61 16.43 -14.94 20.67
C VAL A 61 17.14 -14.14 21.75
N ASP A 62 16.85 -14.48 23.00
CA ASP A 62 17.45 -13.87 24.20
C ASP A 62 18.66 -14.66 24.72
N SER A 63 18.86 -15.90 24.26
CA SER A 63 20.05 -16.70 24.50
C SER A 63 20.27 -17.74 23.40
N LEU A 64 21.30 -18.59 23.55
CA LEU A 64 21.52 -19.70 22.64
C LEU A 64 20.52 -20.83 22.84
N GLU A 65 20.04 -20.99 24.07
CA GLU A 65 19.06 -21.97 24.48
C GLU A 65 17.66 -21.70 23.89
N SER A 66 17.35 -20.46 23.50
CA SER A 66 16.05 -20.12 22.91
C SER A 66 15.75 -20.95 21.65
N PHE A 67 16.78 -21.24 20.83
CA PHE A 67 16.61 -22.14 19.69
C PHE A 67 16.55 -23.62 20.09
N LEU A 68 17.31 -24.05 21.11
CA LEU A 68 17.22 -25.43 21.60
C LEU A 68 15.80 -25.75 22.09
N ASP A 69 15.18 -24.83 22.82
CA ASP A 69 13.79 -24.94 23.28
C ASP A 69 12.80 -25.05 22.12
N TYR A 70 13.03 -24.29 21.05
CA TYR A 70 12.23 -24.37 19.83
C TYR A 70 12.44 -25.71 19.11
N TYR A 71 13.69 -26.15 18.95
CA TYR A 71 14.06 -27.41 18.32
C TYR A 71 13.45 -28.63 19.03
N LEU A 72 13.49 -28.66 20.37
CA LEU A 72 12.91 -29.76 21.15
C LEU A 72 11.38 -29.85 20.96
N LYS A 73 10.69 -28.72 20.79
CA LYS A 73 9.26 -28.71 20.48
C LYS A 73 8.98 -29.24 19.07
N LEU A 74 9.82 -28.89 18.09
CA LEU A 74 9.74 -29.46 16.74
C LEU A 74 9.94 -30.97 16.76
N GLU A 75 10.90 -31.46 17.54
CA GLU A 75 11.14 -32.90 17.69
C GLU A 75 9.94 -33.61 18.34
N GLN A 76 9.33 -33.02 19.37
CA GLN A 76 8.11 -33.54 19.99
C GLN A 76 6.95 -33.59 18.98
N LEU A 77 6.77 -32.56 18.17
CA LEU A 77 5.76 -32.52 17.10
C LEU A 77 6.03 -33.61 16.06
N GLN A 78 7.27 -33.77 15.61
CA GLN A 78 7.65 -34.83 14.66
C GLN A 78 7.39 -36.22 15.25
N ASN A 79 7.69 -36.43 16.53
CA ASN A 79 7.42 -37.68 17.23
C ASN A 79 5.91 -37.98 17.30
N HIS A 80 5.07 -36.96 17.44
CA HIS A 80 3.63 -37.10 17.32
C HIS A 80 3.22 -37.45 15.89
N GLN A 81 3.71 -36.74 14.88
CA GLN A 81 3.43 -37.00 13.46
C GLN A 81 3.86 -38.41 13.02
N ASN A 82 5.00 -38.90 13.50
CA ASN A 82 5.52 -40.26 13.25
C ASN A 82 4.58 -41.38 13.74
N LYS A 83 3.64 -41.09 14.64
CA LYS A 83 2.61 -42.05 15.08
C LYS A 83 1.50 -42.21 14.04
N ILE A 84 1.30 -41.20 13.19
CA ILE A 84 0.18 -41.10 12.26
C ILE A 84 0.65 -41.30 10.81
N GLN A 85 1.83 -40.78 10.46
CA GLN A 85 2.37 -40.80 9.11
C GLN A 85 3.05 -42.13 8.76
N THR A 86 3.01 -42.50 7.48
CA THR A 86 3.64 -43.70 6.94
C THR A 86 5.16 -43.55 6.86
N GLN A 87 5.63 -42.39 6.41
CA GLN A 87 7.04 -42.01 6.47
C GLN A 87 7.34 -41.46 7.85
N LYS A 88 8.39 -41.97 8.48
CA LYS A 88 8.80 -41.58 9.83
C LYS A 88 10.20 -41.01 9.80
N TYR A 89 10.36 -39.86 10.43
CA TYR A 89 11.58 -39.09 10.42
C TYR A 89 12.16 -38.98 11.83
N LYS A 90 13.48 -39.11 11.94
CA LYS A 90 14.25 -38.77 13.14
C LYS A 90 15.02 -37.50 12.88
N PHE A 91 15.09 -36.61 13.86
CA PHE A 91 15.91 -35.42 13.76
C PHE A 91 17.38 -35.78 14.03
N GLU A 92 18.27 -35.24 13.20
CA GLU A 92 19.72 -35.45 13.29
C GLU A 92 20.47 -34.16 13.61
N GLY A 93 19.75 -33.04 13.71
CA GLY A 93 20.27 -31.72 14.00
C GLY A 93 19.40 -30.63 13.40
N GLY A 94 19.63 -29.40 13.85
CA GLY A 94 18.92 -28.21 13.41
C GLY A 94 19.84 -27.00 13.33
N GLN A 95 19.49 -26.06 12.46
CA GLN A 95 20.13 -24.76 12.34
C GLN A 95 19.09 -23.67 12.41
N PHE A 96 19.42 -22.58 13.08
CA PHE A 96 18.63 -21.36 13.12
C PHE A 96 19.49 -20.17 12.74
N ARG A 97 18.95 -19.34 11.84
CA ARG A 97 19.59 -18.15 11.32
C ARG A 97 18.74 -16.94 11.68
N CYS A 98 19.33 -16.03 12.46
CA CYS A 98 18.72 -14.76 12.86
C CYS A 98 19.56 -13.60 12.33
N PHE A 99 18.91 -12.64 11.68
CA PHE A 99 19.59 -11.47 11.12
C PHE A 99 19.59 -10.30 12.12
N ASN A 100 20.74 -9.64 12.28
CA ASN A 100 20.87 -8.43 13.07
C ASN A 100 20.85 -7.21 12.14
N SER A 101 19.77 -6.44 12.16
CA SER A 101 19.61 -5.25 11.31
C SER A 101 20.38 -4.03 11.80
N PHE A 102 21.03 -4.09 12.96
CA PHE A 102 21.92 -3.04 13.45
C PHE A 102 23.32 -3.15 12.85
N SER A 103 23.87 -4.37 12.79
CA SER A 103 25.24 -4.62 12.29
C SER A 103 25.29 -5.28 10.90
N ASN A 104 24.13 -5.69 10.35
CA ASN A 104 24.01 -6.51 9.14
C ASN A 104 24.75 -7.85 9.24
N GLU A 105 24.82 -8.43 10.45
CA GLU A 105 25.42 -9.74 10.71
C GLU A 105 24.34 -10.81 10.91
N GLU A 106 24.66 -12.05 10.57
CA GLU A 106 23.78 -13.20 10.80
C GLU A 106 24.32 -14.07 11.93
N LEU A 107 23.47 -14.35 12.92
CA LEU A 107 23.70 -15.39 13.93
C LEU A 107 23.19 -16.72 13.41
N LEU A 108 24.09 -17.69 13.32
CA LEU A 108 23.78 -19.09 13.06
C LEU A 108 23.94 -19.87 14.38
N ILE A 109 22.85 -20.44 14.87
CA ILE A 109 22.84 -21.39 15.98
C ILE A 109 22.66 -22.79 15.40
N THR A 110 23.54 -23.73 15.73
CA THR A 110 23.44 -25.13 15.32
C THR A 110 23.27 -26.03 16.54
N VAL A 111 22.26 -26.91 16.49
CA VAL A 111 21.99 -27.96 17.48
C VAL A 111 22.27 -29.30 16.80
N ASP A 112 23.12 -30.14 17.40
CA ASP A 112 23.40 -31.49 16.90
C ASP A 112 22.44 -32.55 17.48
N CYS A 113 22.64 -33.81 17.10
CA CYS A 113 21.82 -34.93 17.58
C CYS A 113 22.04 -35.27 19.07
N GLU A 114 23.10 -34.75 19.69
CA GLU A 114 23.40 -34.87 21.11
C GLU A 114 22.92 -33.64 21.90
N LEU A 115 22.22 -32.71 21.23
CA LEU A 115 21.72 -31.44 21.75
C LEU A 115 22.83 -30.45 22.15
N ASN A 116 24.05 -30.61 21.62
CA ASN A 116 25.11 -29.62 21.79
C ASN A 116 24.82 -28.40 20.92
N ILE A 117 25.05 -27.20 21.47
CA ILE A 117 24.83 -25.93 20.78
C ILE A 117 26.18 -25.35 20.32
N THR A 118 26.24 -24.91 19.06
CA THR A 118 27.38 -24.18 18.49
C THR A 118 26.92 -22.96 17.72
N THR A 119 27.79 -21.95 17.58
CA THR A 119 27.51 -20.69 16.88
C THR A 119 28.60 -20.31 15.91
N ASN A 120 28.28 -19.47 14.92
CA ASN A 120 29.27 -18.87 14.03
C ASN A 120 29.98 -17.64 14.64
N ILE A 121 29.42 -17.03 15.69
CA ILE A 121 29.99 -15.88 16.38
C ILE A 121 30.74 -16.38 17.62
N THR A 122 32.05 -16.10 17.69
CA THR A 122 32.95 -16.61 18.73
C THR A 122 32.74 -15.95 20.10
N GLU A 123 32.43 -14.67 20.12
CA GLU A 123 32.19 -13.90 21.34
C GLU A 123 30.85 -13.16 21.22
N LEU A 124 29.83 -13.68 21.90
CA LEU A 124 28.53 -13.04 22.03
C LEU A 124 28.47 -12.32 23.37
N ILE A 125 28.23 -11.01 23.35
CA ILE A 125 27.93 -10.20 24.53
C ILE A 125 26.43 -9.93 24.62
N ASP A 126 25.93 -9.51 25.80
CA ASP A 126 24.51 -9.25 26.04
C ASP A 126 23.89 -8.29 25.00
N GLN A 127 24.65 -7.26 24.59
CA GLN A 127 24.21 -6.31 23.57
C GLN A 127 23.95 -6.96 22.19
N ASN A 128 24.65 -8.06 21.86
CA ASN A 128 24.36 -8.80 20.64
C ASN A 128 22.98 -9.45 20.72
N PHE A 129 22.66 -10.12 21.83
CA PHE A 129 21.36 -10.76 22.03
C PHE A 129 20.22 -9.73 22.02
N ASP A 130 20.41 -8.58 22.66
CA ASP A 130 19.45 -7.47 22.58
C ASP A 130 19.20 -7.05 21.13
N ASN A 131 20.26 -6.89 20.33
CA ASN A 131 20.12 -6.50 18.92
C ASN A 131 19.42 -7.58 18.08
N PHE A 132 19.73 -8.87 18.28
CA PHE A 132 19.03 -9.97 17.61
C PHE A 132 17.55 -10.02 18.00
N LEU A 133 17.27 -9.88 19.29
CA LEU A 133 15.93 -9.83 19.84
C LEU A 133 15.12 -8.69 19.22
N TYR A 134 15.66 -7.46 19.25
CA TYR A 134 15.00 -6.31 18.67
C TYR A 134 14.83 -6.42 17.16
N SER A 135 15.83 -6.95 16.44
CA SER A 135 15.72 -7.17 15.00
C SER A 135 14.59 -8.14 14.66
N SER A 136 14.44 -9.23 15.42
CA SER A 136 13.34 -10.20 15.23
C SER A 136 11.97 -9.58 15.56
N ILE A 137 11.87 -8.77 16.64
CA ILE A 137 10.64 -8.05 16.99
C ILE A 137 10.24 -7.04 15.90
N LEU A 138 11.20 -6.27 15.39
CA LEU A 138 10.96 -5.34 14.29
C LEU A 138 10.49 -6.09 13.05
N ARG A 139 11.14 -7.19 12.68
CA ARG A 139 10.70 -8.03 11.55
C ARG A 139 9.33 -8.66 11.76
N TYR A 140 8.92 -8.95 12.99
CA TYR A 140 7.55 -9.39 13.28
C TYR A 140 6.50 -8.32 12.99
N HIS A 141 6.84 -7.05 13.23
CA HIS A 141 5.94 -5.93 12.96
C HIS A 141 6.02 -5.41 11.52
N ARG A 142 7.03 -5.81 10.72
CA ARG A 142 7.15 -5.40 9.33
C ARG A 142 5.96 -5.85 8.47
N PRO A 143 5.70 -5.19 7.32
CA PRO A 143 4.58 -5.52 6.46
C PRO A 143 4.93 -6.68 5.51
N THR A 144 5.19 -7.87 6.05
CA THR A 144 5.52 -9.05 5.20
C THR A 144 4.31 -9.63 4.49
N PHE A 145 3.16 -9.63 5.14
CA PHE A 145 2.04 -10.45 4.68
C PHE A 145 1.07 -9.68 3.75
N PRO A 146 0.69 -10.26 2.59
CA PRO A 146 -0.38 -9.75 1.73
C PRO A 146 -1.64 -9.30 2.49
N ILE A 147 -2.09 -10.10 3.46
CA ILE A 147 -3.28 -9.84 4.29
C ILE A 147 -3.09 -8.57 5.12
N ILE A 148 -1.92 -8.40 5.74
CA ILE A 148 -1.60 -7.22 6.55
C ILE A 148 -1.45 -6.00 5.65
N CYS A 149 -0.70 -6.11 4.56
CA CYS A 149 -0.53 -5.03 3.58
C CYS A 149 -1.88 -4.57 3.03
N ALA A 150 -2.76 -5.51 2.68
CA ALA A 150 -4.08 -5.19 2.17
C ALA A 150 -4.98 -4.52 3.23
N THR A 151 -4.84 -4.90 4.51
CA THR A 151 -5.62 -4.35 5.63
C THR A 151 -5.18 -2.94 6.00
N PHE A 152 -3.86 -2.69 6.09
CA PHE A 152 -3.28 -1.43 6.58
C PHE A 152 -2.70 -0.51 5.48
N GLY A 153 -2.77 -0.91 4.21
CA GLY A 153 -2.29 -0.09 3.09
C GLY A 153 -0.77 -0.05 2.93
N CYS A 154 -0.06 -1.09 3.36
CA CYS A 154 1.41 -1.14 3.31
C CYS A 154 1.92 -1.41 1.89
N LEU A 155 3.11 -0.88 1.59
CA LEU A 155 3.81 -1.14 0.33
C LEU A 155 4.44 -2.54 0.35
N ASN A 156 4.30 -3.23 -0.78
CA ASN A 156 5.00 -4.46 -1.20
C ASN A 156 5.16 -5.56 -0.14
N PRO A 157 4.29 -6.61 -0.14
CA PRO A 157 4.51 -7.75 0.72
C PRO A 157 5.83 -8.47 0.36
N TYR A 158 6.47 -9.10 1.35
CA TYR A 158 7.50 -10.10 1.11
C TYR A 158 6.83 -11.46 1.26
N TYR A 159 6.55 -12.13 0.13
CA TYR A 159 5.82 -13.39 0.20
C TYR A 159 6.73 -14.52 0.70
N LEU A 160 6.41 -15.05 1.89
CA LEU A 160 7.05 -16.22 2.47
C LEU A 160 5.99 -17.29 2.73
N LYS A 161 6.09 -18.39 1.98
CA LYS A 161 5.11 -19.48 1.96
C LYS A 161 5.12 -20.34 3.22
N TYR A 162 6.29 -20.55 3.82
CA TYR A 162 6.51 -21.45 4.96
C TYR A 162 6.87 -20.68 6.23
N LEU A 163 6.12 -19.60 6.50
CA LEU A 163 6.40 -18.70 7.61
C LEU A 163 5.55 -19.07 8.84
N ASN A 164 6.24 -19.37 9.94
CA ASN A 164 5.64 -19.67 11.23
C ASN A 164 5.74 -18.42 12.12
N CYS A 165 4.61 -17.84 12.51
CA CYS A 165 4.59 -16.61 13.31
C CYS A 165 4.39 -16.90 14.79
N TYR A 166 5.22 -16.29 15.62
CA TYR A 166 5.11 -16.30 17.07
C TYR A 166 4.97 -14.87 17.54
N GLN A 167 4.03 -14.61 18.44
CA GLN A 167 3.89 -13.27 18.98
C GLN A 167 5.04 -12.99 19.95
N PRO A 168 5.87 -11.96 19.71
CA PRO A 168 6.89 -11.53 20.65
C PRO A 168 6.26 -10.82 21.85
N ARG A 169 7.09 -10.53 22.86
CA ARG A 169 6.74 -9.64 23.96
C ARG A 169 6.54 -8.21 23.43
N ASN A 170 5.72 -7.43 24.12
CA ASN A 170 5.59 -6.01 23.83
C ASN A 170 6.86 -5.28 24.27
N LEU A 171 7.31 -4.32 23.46
CA LEU A 171 8.36 -3.39 23.84
C LEU A 171 7.80 -2.31 24.77
N ASN A 172 8.57 -1.94 25.79
CA ASN A 172 8.28 -0.81 26.64
C ASN A 172 8.71 0.52 25.98
N TYR A 173 8.35 1.64 26.61
CA TYR A 173 8.64 2.97 26.07
C TYR A 173 10.13 3.26 25.89
N GLU A 174 10.98 2.88 26.85
CA GLU A 174 12.42 3.12 26.82
C GLU A 174 13.09 2.31 25.69
N GLU A 175 12.64 1.09 25.46
CA GLU A 175 13.09 0.26 24.35
C GLU A 175 12.71 0.87 23.00
N ILE A 176 11.46 1.35 22.86
CA ILE A 176 11.01 2.02 21.63
C ILE A 176 11.84 3.29 21.35
N GLU A 177 12.13 4.08 22.40
CA GLU A 177 12.97 5.27 22.30
C GLU A 177 14.42 4.90 21.91
N TYR A 178 14.98 3.85 22.52
CA TYR A 178 16.29 3.30 22.16
C TYR A 178 16.33 2.91 20.68
N LEU A 179 15.36 2.13 20.21
CA LEU A 179 15.28 1.69 18.81
C LEU A 179 15.20 2.87 17.85
N THR A 180 14.32 3.82 18.13
CA THR A 180 14.14 5.03 17.30
C THR A 180 15.44 5.82 17.16
N LYS A 181 16.27 5.88 18.20
CA LYS A 181 17.52 6.64 18.20
C LYS A 181 18.74 5.88 17.66
N LYS A 182 18.73 4.55 17.70
CA LYS A 182 19.94 3.73 17.47
C LYS A 182 19.85 2.83 16.24
N HIS A 183 18.66 2.44 15.82
CA HIS A 183 18.51 1.57 14.68
C HIS A 183 18.75 2.34 13.37
N PRO A 184 19.42 1.74 12.35
CA PRO A 184 19.52 2.32 11.03
C PRO A 184 18.15 2.63 10.42
N ILE A 185 18.01 3.84 9.85
CA ILE A 185 16.74 4.28 9.27
C ILE A 185 16.44 3.47 8.00
N SER A 186 15.19 3.00 7.89
CA SER A 186 14.61 2.41 6.69
C SER A 186 13.08 2.51 6.73
N HIS A 187 12.42 2.38 5.57
CA HIS A 187 10.96 2.34 5.50
C HIS A 187 10.36 1.18 6.31
N GLU A 188 10.97 -0.01 6.26
CA GLU A 188 10.54 -1.17 7.05
C GLU A 188 10.64 -0.91 8.55
N PHE A 189 11.74 -0.27 8.98
CA PHE A 189 11.92 0.14 10.36
C PHE A 189 10.83 1.12 10.81
N TYR A 190 10.61 2.21 10.05
CA TYR A 190 9.59 3.20 10.39
C TYR A 190 8.19 2.60 10.46
N PHE A 191 7.84 1.73 9.52
CA PHE A 191 6.57 1.04 9.53
C PHE A 191 6.41 0.13 10.76
N SER A 192 7.46 -0.60 11.11
CA SER A 192 7.46 -1.50 12.27
C SER A 192 7.34 -0.72 13.58
N ILE A 193 8.07 0.38 13.73
CA ILE A 193 7.97 1.29 14.87
C ILE A 193 6.58 1.91 14.96
N ALA A 194 6.02 2.40 13.84
CA ALA A 194 4.68 2.95 13.80
C ALA A 194 3.63 1.96 14.31
N LYS A 195 3.73 0.68 13.92
CA LYS A 195 2.89 -0.40 14.44
C LYS A 195 3.11 -0.63 15.94
N ILE A 196 4.35 -0.78 16.38
CA ILE A 196 4.67 -1.04 17.79
C ILE A 196 4.08 0.08 18.65
N VAL A 197 4.38 1.34 18.32
CA VAL A 197 3.90 2.54 19.02
C VAL A 197 2.37 2.58 19.08
N SER A 198 1.70 2.27 17.98
CA SER A 198 0.22 2.27 17.90
C SER A 198 -0.44 1.17 18.76
N LEU A 199 0.29 0.10 19.07
CA LEU A 199 -0.27 -1.08 19.77
C LEU A 199 0.16 -1.19 21.23
N THR A 200 1.30 -0.60 21.61
CA THR A 200 1.88 -0.80 22.95
C THR A 200 1.79 0.42 23.85
N LEU A 201 1.73 1.64 23.29
CA LEU A 201 1.72 2.86 24.09
C LEU A 201 0.30 3.29 24.47
N ASN A 202 0.12 3.75 25.71
CA ASN A 202 -1.09 4.47 26.10
C ASN A 202 -1.09 5.91 25.56
N SER A 203 -2.24 6.60 25.59
CA SER A 203 -2.38 7.96 25.00
C SER A 203 -1.36 8.98 25.50
N LYS A 204 -0.95 8.90 26.78
CA LYS A 204 0.07 9.80 27.36
C LYS A 204 1.46 9.50 26.78
N GLN A 205 1.88 8.23 26.82
CA GLN A 205 3.16 7.80 26.26
C GLN A 205 3.22 8.02 24.75
N PHE A 206 2.12 7.77 24.05
CA PHE A 206 2.00 8.02 22.62
C PHE A 206 2.24 9.50 22.29
N SER A 207 1.56 10.42 23.00
CA SER A 207 1.76 11.86 22.80
C SER A 207 3.19 12.31 23.14
N GLN A 208 3.77 11.75 24.21
CA GLN A 208 5.17 12.00 24.57
C GLN A 208 6.13 11.53 23.48
N TYR A 209 5.88 10.34 22.91
CA TYR A 209 6.67 9.80 21.82
C TYR A 209 6.60 10.68 20.57
N LEU A 210 5.39 11.05 20.13
CA LEU A 210 5.19 11.89 18.94
C LEU A 210 5.95 13.22 19.06
N HIS A 211 5.86 13.88 20.22
CA HIS A 211 6.60 15.12 20.46
C HIS A 211 8.13 14.95 20.37
N GLN A 212 8.66 13.79 20.76
CA GLN A 212 10.11 13.54 20.67
C GLN A 212 10.57 13.31 19.23
N ILE A 213 9.71 12.72 18.39
CA ILE A 213 10.10 12.25 17.06
C ILE A 213 9.67 13.18 15.93
N GLU A 214 8.73 14.10 16.16
CA GLU A 214 8.11 14.90 15.10
C GLU A 214 9.13 15.59 14.18
N HIS A 215 10.23 16.10 14.72
CA HIS A 215 11.26 16.79 13.94
C HIS A 215 12.44 15.89 13.51
N THR A 216 12.60 14.70 14.10
CA THR A 216 13.76 13.83 13.84
C THR A 216 13.43 12.64 12.96
N HIS A 217 12.21 12.13 13.04
CA HIS A 217 11.73 10.98 12.29
C HIS A 217 10.27 11.20 11.80
N PRO A 218 9.98 12.28 11.05
CA PRO A 218 8.61 12.63 10.64
C PRO A 218 7.90 11.55 9.81
N MET A 219 8.66 10.73 9.09
CA MET A 219 8.11 9.59 8.34
C MET A 219 7.36 8.58 9.23
N VAL A 220 7.74 8.44 10.50
CA VAL A 220 7.02 7.59 11.45
C VAL A 220 5.59 8.10 11.64
N LEU A 221 5.38 9.42 11.68
CA LEU A 221 4.04 10.03 11.79
C LEU A 221 3.15 9.61 10.61
N SER A 222 3.71 9.65 9.39
CA SER A 222 3.01 9.25 8.17
C SER A 222 2.60 7.77 8.19
N TYR A 223 3.44 6.89 8.73
CA TYR A 223 3.09 5.47 8.87
C TYR A 223 2.09 5.21 9.99
N ILE A 224 2.20 5.93 11.10
CA ILE A 224 1.21 5.86 12.19
C ILE A 224 -0.18 6.23 11.67
N HIS A 225 -0.28 7.25 10.81
CA HIS A 225 -1.53 7.66 10.17
C HIS A 225 -2.20 6.53 9.36
N GLN A 226 -1.41 5.68 8.71
CA GLN A 226 -1.94 4.55 7.92
C GLN A 226 -2.51 3.43 8.80
N ILE A 227 -2.07 3.33 10.06
CA ILE A 227 -2.39 2.21 10.96
C ILE A 227 -3.55 2.57 11.89
N ILE A 228 -3.55 3.77 12.46
CA ILE A 228 -4.51 4.13 13.50
C ILE A 228 -5.87 4.52 12.89
N PRO A 229 -7.00 4.03 13.45
CA PRO A 229 -8.31 4.46 12.99
C PRO A 229 -8.55 5.95 13.22
N LYS A 230 -9.09 6.63 12.19
CA LYS A 230 -9.30 8.09 12.20
C LYS A 230 -10.29 8.56 13.29
N ASN A 231 -11.13 7.67 13.80
CA ASN A 231 -12.15 7.95 14.82
C ASN A 231 -11.66 7.72 16.27
N ARG A 232 -10.34 7.68 16.51
CA ARG A 232 -9.75 7.48 17.85
C ARG A 232 -9.18 8.75 18.42
N GLU A 233 -9.19 8.88 19.73
CA GLU A 233 -8.62 10.06 20.43
C GLU A 233 -7.14 10.26 20.10
N ILE A 234 -6.36 9.17 20.00
CA ILE A 234 -4.94 9.25 19.69
C ILE A 234 -4.66 9.78 18.27
N SER A 235 -5.63 9.68 17.36
CA SER A 235 -5.52 10.27 16.02
C SER A 235 -5.52 11.81 16.08
N THR A 236 -6.25 12.42 17.00
CA THR A 236 -6.21 13.88 17.20
C THR A 236 -4.82 14.35 17.62
N ALA A 237 -4.18 13.62 18.55
CA ALA A 237 -2.80 13.91 18.94
C ALA A 237 -1.84 13.79 17.74
N LEU A 238 -2.00 12.74 16.93
CA LEU A 238 -1.21 12.56 15.72
C LEU A 238 -1.31 13.75 14.76
N TYR A 239 -2.52 14.18 14.39
CA TYR A 239 -2.68 15.28 13.45
C TYR A 239 -2.21 16.62 14.02
N PHE A 240 -2.32 16.82 15.34
CA PHE A 240 -1.73 17.99 15.99
C PHE A 240 -0.20 18.03 15.78
N PHE A 241 0.50 16.92 16.00
CA PHE A 241 1.95 16.86 15.81
C PHE A 241 2.37 16.89 14.33
N ILE A 242 1.57 16.35 13.40
CA ILE A 242 1.84 16.53 11.96
C ILE A 242 1.66 18.01 11.56
N GLU A 243 0.65 18.70 12.10
CA GLU A 243 0.44 20.13 11.84
C GLU A 243 1.60 20.96 12.39
N HIS A 244 2.03 20.68 13.62
CA HIS A 244 3.19 21.32 14.24
C HIS A 244 4.50 21.03 13.48
N HIS A 245 4.70 19.80 12.99
CA HIS A 245 5.85 19.47 12.12
C HIS A 245 5.91 20.36 10.87
N LEU A 246 4.78 20.60 10.21
CA LEU A 246 4.72 21.47 9.03
C LEU A 246 4.95 22.96 9.33
N ASP A 247 4.84 23.39 10.59
CA ASP A 247 5.25 24.75 10.98
C ASP A 247 6.79 24.93 10.88
N PHE A 248 7.56 23.83 10.96
CA PHE A 248 9.02 23.82 10.81
C PHE A 248 9.50 23.31 9.44
N PHE A 249 8.79 22.35 8.87
CA PHE A 249 9.14 21.67 7.61
C PHE A 249 8.01 21.83 6.61
N CYS A 250 7.78 23.09 6.23
CA CYS A 250 6.60 23.53 5.53
C CYS A 250 6.47 22.93 4.10
N ASP A 251 7.57 22.43 3.53
CA ASP A 251 7.68 21.77 2.23
C ASP A 251 7.50 20.24 2.27
N ASP A 252 7.29 19.63 3.44
CA ASP A 252 7.02 18.18 3.54
C ASP A 252 5.64 17.82 2.96
N LEU A 253 5.67 17.49 1.67
CA LEU A 253 4.49 17.20 0.87
C LEU A 253 3.69 16.00 1.40
N ASN A 254 4.34 14.96 1.96
CA ASN A 254 3.64 13.77 2.47
C ASN A 254 2.82 14.11 3.72
N SER A 255 3.41 14.90 4.62
CA SER A 255 2.74 15.41 5.82
C SER A 255 1.59 16.35 5.45
N ALA A 256 1.79 17.24 4.48
CA ALA A 256 0.76 18.15 3.97
C ALA A 256 -0.44 17.40 3.35
N ILE A 257 -0.19 16.43 2.47
CA ILE A 257 -1.23 15.57 1.88
C ILE A 257 -2.01 14.83 2.98
N THR A 258 -1.31 14.32 4.00
CA THR A 258 -1.93 13.62 5.13
C THR A 258 -2.91 14.52 5.88
N LEU A 259 -2.51 15.76 6.19
CA LEU A 259 -3.38 16.72 6.88
C LEU A 259 -4.52 17.22 6.02
N VAL A 260 -4.29 17.53 4.74
CA VAL A 260 -5.37 17.96 3.84
C VAL A 260 -6.45 16.89 3.73
N ASN A 261 -6.05 15.62 3.60
CA ASN A 261 -7.00 14.52 3.58
C ASN A 261 -7.79 14.40 4.90
N HIS A 262 -7.12 14.57 6.04
CA HIS A 262 -7.77 14.59 7.36
C HIS A 262 -8.76 15.76 7.49
N PHE A 263 -8.37 16.98 7.12
CA PHE A 263 -9.22 18.15 7.20
C PHE A 263 -10.42 18.07 6.25
N CYS A 264 -10.27 17.48 5.06
CA CYS A 264 -11.41 17.18 4.19
C CYS A 264 -12.37 16.16 4.85
N ASP A 265 -11.85 15.07 5.42
CA ASP A 265 -12.64 14.05 6.11
C ASP A 265 -13.43 14.64 7.31
N CYS A 266 -12.82 15.57 8.05
CA CYS A 266 -13.42 16.28 9.18
C CYS A 266 -14.21 17.54 8.79
N GLN A 267 -14.36 17.83 7.49
CA GLN A 267 -15.03 19.02 6.96
C GLN A 267 -14.45 20.37 7.44
N ASN A 268 -13.17 20.41 7.82
CA ASN A 268 -12.45 21.62 8.22
C ASN A 268 -11.68 22.23 7.03
N ILE A 269 -12.41 22.67 6.01
CA ILE A 269 -11.83 23.03 4.71
C ILE A 269 -11.03 24.33 4.76
N GLU A 270 -11.34 25.24 5.68
CA GLU A 270 -10.61 26.49 5.87
C GLU A 270 -9.14 26.24 6.20
N LYS A 271 -8.85 25.21 7.02
CA LYS A 271 -7.47 24.81 7.32
C LYS A 271 -6.70 24.25 6.12
N CYS A 272 -7.38 23.82 5.05
CA CYS A 272 -6.70 23.31 3.85
C CYS A 272 -6.08 24.42 3.00
N ILE A 273 -6.57 25.67 3.12
CA ILE A 273 -6.19 26.79 2.25
C ILE A 273 -4.69 27.07 2.30
N LYS A 274 -4.08 27.00 3.49
CA LYS A 274 -2.63 27.21 3.67
C LYS A 274 -1.75 26.23 2.88
N PHE A 275 -2.26 25.04 2.55
CA PHE A 275 -1.50 24.03 1.81
C PHE A 275 -1.69 24.09 0.30
N VAL A 276 -2.67 24.86 -0.19
CA VAL A 276 -2.99 24.96 -1.63
C VAL A 276 -1.76 25.34 -2.47
N PRO A 277 -0.92 26.33 -2.10
CA PRO A 277 0.27 26.66 -2.88
C PRO A 277 1.25 25.50 -3.02
N LEU A 278 1.51 24.76 -1.94
CA LEU A 278 2.41 23.59 -1.96
C LEU A 278 1.85 22.46 -2.85
N LEU A 279 0.55 22.22 -2.78
CA LEU A 279 -0.10 21.22 -3.63
C LEU A 279 -0.07 21.65 -5.11
N HIS A 280 -0.26 22.94 -5.39
CA HIS A 280 -0.19 23.47 -6.75
C HIS A 280 1.20 23.34 -7.36
N SER A 281 2.26 23.71 -6.62
CA SER A 281 3.64 23.63 -7.12
C SER A 281 4.08 22.18 -7.39
N ASN A 282 3.47 21.20 -6.71
CA ASN A 282 3.75 19.77 -6.88
C ASN A 282 2.70 19.01 -7.71
N LEU A 283 1.74 19.71 -8.30
CA LEU A 283 0.61 19.14 -9.02
C LEU A 283 1.03 18.24 -10.20
N TRP A 284 2.15 18.59 -10.83
CA TRP A 284 2.74 17.82 -11.92
C TRP A 284 3.63 16.69 -11.46
N ASN A 285 4.17 16.74 -10.24
CA ASN A 285 5.12 15.73 -9.75
C ASN A 285 4.41 14.58 -9.05
N ASP A 286 3.31 14.88 -8.36
CA ASP A 286 2.60 13.90 -7.55
C ASP A 286 1.08 13.95 -7.81
N PRO A 287 0.46 12.88 -8.33
CA PRO A 287 -0.99 12.83 -8.56
C PRO A 287 -1.82 13.05 -7.29
N ARG A 288 -1.27 12.75 -6.10
CA ARG A 288 -1.95 12.96 -4.81
C ARG A 288 -2.27 14.44 -4.59
N CYS A 289 -1.46 15.36 -5.12
CA CYS A 289 -1.74 16.80 -5.05
C CYS A 289 -3.03 17.17 -5.79
N GLY A 290 -3.21 16.67 -7.01
CA GLY A 290 -4.43 16.89 -7.79
C GLY A 290 -5.66 16.23 -7.14
N ILE A 291 -5.48 15.06 -6.52
CA ILE A 291 -6.54 14.42 -5.73
C ILE A 291 -6.94 15.34 -4.56
N CYS A 292 -5.98 15.83 -3.78
CA CYS A 292 -6.24 16.72 -2.64
C CYS A 292 -6.93 18.03 -3.07
N LEU A 293 -6.43 18.71 -4.10
CA LEU A 293 -7.04 19.94 -4.63
C LEU A 293 -8.47 19.69 -5.13
N GLY A 294 -8.69 18.58 -5.84
CA GLY A 294 -10.02 18.18 -6.30
C GLY A 294 -11.00 17.93 -5.15
N ARG A 295 -10.54 17.33 -4.05
CA ARG A 295 -11.34 17.18 -2.82
C ARG A 295 -11.66 18.52 -2.16
N ILE A 296 -10.68 19.42 -2.02
CA ILE A 296 -10.93 20.77 -1.48
C ILE A 296 -12.00 21.50 -2.31
N CYS A 297 -11.88 21.47 -3.65
CA CYS A 297 -12.88 22.06 -4.55
C CYS A 297 -14.25 21.39 -4.42
N THR A 298 -14.29 20.07 -4.29
CA THR A 298 -15.53 19.29 -4.07
C THR A 298 -16.26 19.76 -2.81
N HIS A 299 -15.54 19.91 -1.70
CA HIS A 299 -16.14 20.37 -0.45
C HIS A 299 -16.63 21.83 -0.53
N ASN A 300 -15.93 22.67 -1.29
CA ASN A 300 -16.34 24.05 -1.59
C ASN A 300 -17.39 24.16 -2.70
N SER A 301 -17.94 23.03 -3.18
CA SER A 301 -18.93 22.97 -4.28
C SER A 301 -18.47 23.59 -5.60
N LYS A 302 -17.15 23.72 -5.81
CA LYS A 302 -16.52 24.13 -7.07
C LYS A 302 -16.27 22.92 -7.97
N PHE A 303 -17.35 22.28 -8.43
CA PHE A 303 -17.25 20.98 -9.09
C PHE A 303 -16.49 21.02 -10.42
N SER A 304 -16.59 22.11 -11.20
CA SER A 304 -15.83 22.27 -12.45
C SER A 304 -14.31 22.20 -12.19
N ASP A 305 -13.82 22.94 -11.21
CA ASP A 305 -12.41 22.92 -10.81
C ASP A 305 -12.00 21.53 -10.31
N ALA A 306 -12.88 20.87 -9.54
CA ALA A 306 -12.64 19.51 -9.07
C ALA A 306 -12.46 18.51 -10.22
N PHE A 307 -13.31 18.57 -11.26
CA PHE A 307 -13.15 17.76 -12.48
C PHE A 307 -11.81 18.06 -13.16
N GLY A 308 -11.41 19.33 -13.22
CA GLY A 308 -10.11 19.77 -13.74
C GLY A 308 -8.93 19.10 -13.04
N TYR A 309 -8.86 19.20 -11.71
CA TYR A 309 -7.78 18.58 -10.93
C TYR A 309 -7.80 17.06 -10.98
N PHE A 310 -8.98 16.43 -11.00
CA PHE A 310 -9.08 14.97 -11.15
C PHE A 310 -8.63 14.50 -12.52
N ASN A 311 -8.98 15.22 -13.59
CA ASN A 311 -8.48 14.95 -14.94
C ASN A 311 -6.95 15.06 -14.98
N LEU A 312 -6.38 16.09 -14.36
CA LEU A 312 -4.93 16.28 -14.27
C LEU A 312 -4.22 15.16 -13.49
N ALA A 313 -4.72 14.82 -12.30
CA ALA A 313 -4.17 13.73 -11.50
C ALA A 313 -4.13 12.40 -12.29
N SER A 314 -5.14 12.15 -13.13
CA SER A 314 -5.24 10.92 -13.92
C SER A 314 -4.14 10.79 -14.99
N PHE A 315 -3.63 11.89 -15.56
CA PHE A 315 -2.51 11.83 -16.51
C PHE A 315 -1.25 11.29 -15.85
N ARG A 316 -0.96 11.72 -14.61
CA ARG A 316 0.18 11.23 -13.85
C ARG A 316 -0.01 9.81 -13.35
N ILE A 317 -1.23 9.42 -12.98
CA ILE A 317 -1.52 8.02 -12.66
C ILE A 317 -1.27 7.13 -13.88
N ASN A 318 -1.68 7.53 -15.08
CA ASN A 318 -1.45 6.75 -16.31
C ASN A 318 0.04 6.58 -16.62
N ASN A 319 0.82 7.67 -16.50
CA ASN A 319 2.27 7.61 -16.73
C ASN A 319 2.96 6.66 -15.75
N ASN A 320 2.58 6.69 -14.48
CA ASN A 320 3.11 5.76 -13.48
C ASN A 320 2.77 4.30 -13.81
N LEU A 321 1.56 4.02 -14.31
CA LEU A 321 1.16 2.68 -14.74
C LEU A 321 1.92 2.20 -15.98
N ASN A 322 2.17 3.08 -16.95
CA ASN A 322 2.89 2.74 -18.18
C ASN A 322 4.39 2.51 -17.94
N HIS A 323 5.02 3.27 -17.05
CA HIS A 323 6.41 3.03 -16.64
C HIS A 323 6.58 1.67 -15.93
N LEU A 324 5.59 1.25 -15.14
CA LEU A 324 5.60 -0.08 -14.52
C LEU A 324 5.53 -1.20 -15.58
N ASN A 325 4.71 -1.04 -16.63
CA ASN A 325 4.55 -2.05 -17.69
C ASN A 325 5.69 -2.10 -18.71
N HIS A 326 6.40 -0.99 -18.97
CA HIS A 326 7.48 -0.94 -19.97
C HIS A 326 8.81 -1.50 -19.46
N ASN A 327 9.06 -1.44 -18.14
CA ASN A 327 10.21 -2.08 -17.52
C ASN A 327 10.16 -3.63 -17.59
N ASP A 328 9.01 -4.20 -17.95
CA ASP A 328 8.83 -5.65 -18.15
C ASP A 328 9.28 -6.16 -19.54
N LEU A 329 9.53 -5.26 -20.51
CA LEU A 329 9.80 -5.64 -21.91
C LEU A 329 11.22 -5.34 -22.41
N HIS A 330 12.02 -4.56 -21.68
CA HIS A 330 13.30 -4.04 -22.16
C HIS A 330 14.47 -4.26 -21.18
N GLU A 331 14.72 -5.48 -20.72
CA GLU A 331 15.99 -5.79 -20.02
C GLU A 331 16.65 -7.08 -20.54
N SER A 332 17.21 -6.96 -21.75
CA SER A 332 18.45 -7.63 -22.13
C SER A 332 19.37 -6.59 -22.73
N ASN A 333 20.45 -6.26 -22.02
CA ASN A 333 21.47 -5.24 -22.30
C ASN A 333 21.11 -3.82 -21.85
N LEU A 334 21.70 -3.40 -20.73
CA LEU A 334 22.44 -2.14 -20.64
C LEU A 334 23.38 -2.18 -19.43
N ASN A 335 24.67 -1.97 -19.72
CA ASN A 335 25.77 -1.88 -18.75
C ASN A 335 25.85 -0.47 -18.14
N GLU A 336 26.32 -0.45 -16.90
CA GLU A 336 26.99 0.61 -16.14
C GLU A 336 27.27 1.95 -16.87
N ASN A 337 26.65 3.01 -16.35
CA ASN A 337 27.29 4.22 -15.80
C ASN A 337 26.33 5.40 -15.90
N ASN A 338 25.76 5.81 -14.76
CA ASN A 338 25.55 7.22 -14.36
C ASN A 338 24.80 7.25 -13.03
N ILE A 339 25.56 7.39 -11.95
CA ILE A 339 25.05 7.77 -10.63
C ILE A 339 25.31 9.26 -10.50
N ASN A 340 24.25 10.07 -10.52
CA ASN A 340 24.13 11.34 -9.79
C ASN A 340 22.76 11.94 -10.04
N GLU A 341 21.84 11.70 -9.09
CA GLU A 341 20.73 12.57 -8.63
C GLU A 341 19.73 11.68 -7.88
N SER A 342 20.01 11.45 -6.60
CA SER A 342 19.17 10.66 -5.70
C SER A 342 18.56 11.58 -4.64
N TYR A 343 17.33 12.06 -4.89
CA TYR A 343 16.39 12.44 -3.83
C TYR A 343 14.92 12.45 -4.30
N ILE A 344 14.61 11.92 -5.48
CA ILE A 344 13.25 11.81 -5.99
C ILE A 344 13.04 10.36 -6.44
N ASN A 345 11.97 9.73 -5.93
CA ASN A 345 11.50 8.37 -6.21
C ASN A 345 12.11 7.17 -5.46
N GLU A 346 12.28 7.26 -4.13
CA GLU A 346 12.44 6.04 -3.30
C GLU A 346 11.15 5.18 -3.21
N ASN A 347 9.98 5.73 -3.57
CA ASN A 347 8.74 4.95 -3.74
C ASN A 347 8.79 3.97 -4.93
N ASN A 348 9.80 4.07 -5.79
CA ASN A 348 10.05 3.19 -6.93
C ASN A 348 11.30 2.32 -6.73
N ILE A 349 11.79 2.11 -5.50
CA ILE A 349 12.90 1.17 -5.25
C ILE A 349 12.46 -0.25 -5.63
N ASN A 350 12.80 -0.61 -6.87
CA ASN A 350 13.26 -1.89 -7.40
C ASN A 350 13.29 -3.09 -6.42
N ILE A 351 12.12 -3.53 -5.96
CA ILE A 351 11.86 -4.92 -5.54
C ILE A 351 11.23 -5.72 -6.70
N ASN A 352 11.09 -5.11 -7.88
CA ASN A 352 10.75 -5.82 -9.13
C ASN A 352 11.83 -6.85 -9.55
N TYR A 353 13.01 -6.85 -8.92
CA TYR A 353 14.05 -7.86 -9.15
C TYR A 353 13.66 -9.27 -8.68
N LEU A 354 12.68 -9.41 -7.77
CA LEU A 354 12.01 -10.70 -7.54
C LEU A 354 10.75 -10.75 -8.42
N SER A 355 10.99 -10.83 -9.74
CA SER A 355 10.00 -10.85 -10.83
C SER A 355 8.71 -11.61 -10.52
N GLU A 356 7.59 -11.19 -11.13
CA GLU A 356 6.29 -11.91 -11.12
C GLU A 356 6.43 -13.43 -11.39
N SER A 357 7.52 -13.90 -12.01
CA SER A 357 7.83 -15.32 -12.18
C SER A 357 8.02 -16.09 -10.86
N CYS A 358 8.57 -15.48 -9.81
CA CYS A 358 8.63 -16.09 -8.47
C CYS A 358 7.28 -16.11 -7.76
N TRP A 359 6.37 -15.21 -8.13
CA TRP A 359 5.07 -15.01 -7.50
C TRP A 359 3.98 -15.88 -8.11
N ASN A 360 3.95 -15.99 -9.44
CA ASN A 360 2.84 -16.58 -10.20
C ASN A 360 2.61 -18.07 -9.93
N ASP A 361 3.65 -18.81 -9.51
CA ASP A 361 3.52 -20.23 -9.16
C ASP A 361 3.27 -20.46 -7.66
N LYS A 362 3.43 -19.45 -6.80
CA LYS A 362 3.51 -19.62 -5.33
C LYS A 362 2.48 -18.84 -4.51
N VAL A 363 1.80 -17.83 -5.09
CA VAL A 363 0.75 -17.03 -4.43
C VAL A 363 -0.62 -17.41 -4.97
N SER A 364 -1.62 -17.55 -4.09
CA SER A 364 -2.98 -17.82 -4.58
C SER A 364 -3.50 -16.63 -5.41
N LYS A 365 -4.31 -16.91 -6.45
CA LYS A 365 -4.94 -15.86 -7.26
C LYS A 365 -5.74 -14.86 -6.40
N GLU A 366 -6.27 -15.30 -5.26
CA GLU A 366 -6.98 -14.43 -4.32
C GLU A 366 -6.06 -13.51 -3.53
N GLU A 367 -4.90 -13.97 -3.07
CA GLU A 367 -3.90 -13.12 -2.42
C GLU A 367 -3.30 -12.11 -3.39
N LEU A 368 -3.03 -12.51 -4.62
CA LEU A 368 -2.64 -11.57 -5.68
C LEU A 368 -3.76 -10.55 -5.93
N LYS A 369 -5.02 -10.99 -5.96
CA LYS A 369 -6.17 -10.08 -6.08
C LYS A 369 -6.24 -9.13 -4.89
N LEU A 370 -5.92 -9.56 -3.67
CA LEU A 370 -5.84 -8.75 -2.45
C LEU A 370 -4.73 -7.69 -2.50
N CYS A 371 -3.53 -8.06 -2.94
CA CYS A 371 -2.42 -7.12 -3.11
C CYS A 371 -2.68 -6.14 -4.25
N LYS A 372 -3.25 -6.63 -5.35
CA LYS A 372 -3.71 -5.84 -6.50
C LYS A 372 -5.11 -5.24 -6.27
N THR A 373 -5.67 -5.29 -5.05
CA THR A 373 -7.04 -4.81 -4.81
C THR A 373 -7.13 -3.33 -5.16
N GLN A 374 -8.27 -2.95 -5.73
CA GLN A 374 -8.70 -1.57 -5.92
C GLN A 374 -8.85 -0.78 -4.59
N LEU A 375 -8.37 -1.27 -3.46
CA LEU A 375 -8.63 -0.69 -2.14
C LEU A 375 -7.44 0.09 -1.59
N ASN A 376 -6.24 -0.09 -2.14
CA ASN A 376 -5.03 0.59 -1.69
C ASN A 376 -4.36 1.34 -2.84
N GLY A 377 -3.52 2.31 -2.48
CA GLY A 377 -2.72 3.07 -3.41
C GLY A 377 -3.45 4.24 -4.08
N ILE A 378 -2.67 5.00 -4.84
CA ILE A 378 -3.07 6.30 -5.40
C ILE A 378 -4.34 6.19 -6.27
N PHE A 379 -4.47 5.14 -7.09
CA PHE A 379 -5.66 4.97 -7.92
C PHE A 379 -6.91 4.66 -7.09
N SER A 380 -6.78 3.94 -5.97
CA SER A 380 -7.89 3.73 -5.05
C SER A 380 -8.32 5.06 -4.40
N ASP A 381 -7.35 5.86 -3.94
CA ASP A 381 -7.62 7.18 -3.35
C ASP A 381 -8.29 8.12 -4.36
N PHE A 382 -7.86 8.07 -5.62
CA PHE A 382 -8.46 8.80 -6.72
C PHE A 382 -9.93 8.43 -6.94
N ILE A 383 -10.24 7.13 -6.99
CA ILE A 383 -11.63 6.67 -7.11
C ILE A 383 -12.47 7.11 -5.90
N ASN A 384 -11.93 6.99 -4.69
CA ASN A 384 -12.62 7.41 -3.47
C ASN A 384 -12.93 8.91 -3.47
N ALA A 385 -12.03 9.76 -3.97
CA ALA A 385 -12.25 11.20 -4.10
C ALA A 385 -13.36 11.53 -5.11
N ILE A 386 -13.47 10.80 -6.22
CA ILE A 386 -14.56 10.98 -7.20
C ILE A 386 -15.89 10.49 -6.61
N ILE A 387 -15.88 9.38 -5.84
CA ILE A 387 -17.06 8.89 -5.11
C ILE A 387 -17.55 9.95 -4.12
N GLU A 388 -16.64 10.57 -3.38
CA GLU A 388 -16.94 11.68 -2.47
C GLU A 388 -17.62 12.84 -3.20
N MET A 389 -17.10 13.24 -4.37
CA MET A 389 -17.73 14.26 -5.21
C MET A 389 -19.13 13.87 -5.67
N TYR A 390 -19.32 12.63 -6.14
CA TYR A 390 -20.64 12.13 -6.51
C TYR A 390 -21.63 12.19 -5.33
N LEU A 391 -21.21 11.74 -4.14
CA LEU A 391 -22.03 11.78 -2.93
C LEU A 391 -22.37 13.23 -2.52
N LYS A 392 -21.44 14.16 -2.68
CA LYS A 392 -21.63 15.58 -2.37
C LYS A 392 -22.64 16.24 -3.31
N ILE A 393 -22.59 15.93 -4.60
CA ILE A 393 -23.56 16.41 -5.61
C ILE A 393 -24.96 15.82 -5.34
N ASN A 394 -25.01 14.55 -4.91
CA ASN A 394 -26.24 13.85 -4.53
C ASN A 394 -27.36 13.89 -5.60
N ASN A 395 -26.97 14.04 -6.87
CA ASN A 395 -27.86 14.08 -8.03
C ASN A 395 -27.13 13.47 -9.23
N GLU A 396 -27.59 12.31 -9.70
CA GLU A 396 -26.97 11.55 -10.78
C GLU A 396 -27.07 12.24 -12.14
N GLU A 397 -28.19 12.91 -12.41
CA GLU A 397 -28.41 13.64 -13.66
C GLU A 397 -27.46 14.83 -13.72
N LEU A 398 -27.40 15.61 -12.64
CA LEU A 398 -26.47 16.74 -12.53
C LEU A 398 -25.00 16.30 -12.62
N PHE A 399 -24.62 15.20 -11.96
CA PHE A 399 -23.26 14.66 -12.07
C PHE A 399 -22.91 14.27 -13.51
N SER A 400 -23.85 13.66 -14.22
CA SER A 400 -23.66 13.25 -15.62
C SER A 400 -23.59 14.45 -16.56
N GLU A 401 -24.43 15.46 -16.34
CA GLU A 401 -24.42 16.72 -17.08
C GLU A 401 -23.08 17.45 -16.91
N LEU A 402 -22.57 17.56 -15.67
CA LEU A 402 -21.27 18.16 -15.39
C LEU A 402 -20.11 17.44 -16.09
N ILE A 403 -20.14 16.10 -16.15
CA ILE A 403 -19.14 15.31 -16.88
C ILE A 403 -19.23 15.57 -18.38
N ASP A 404 -20.44 15.57 -18.93
CA ASP A 404 -20.67 15.77 -20.35
C ASP A 404 -20.21 17.17 -20.77
N ASP A 405 -20.55 18.19 -19.99
CA ASP A 405 -20.15 19.57 -20.24
C ASP A 405 -18.63 19.74 -20.15
N PHE A 406 -18.00 19.15 -19.13
CA PHE A 406 -16.54 19.13 -19.01
C PHE A 406 -15.91 18.41 -20.21
N SER A 407 -16.37 17.20 -20.56
CA SER A 407 -15.85 16.44 -21.70
C SER A 407 -16.01 17.20 -23.03
N ARG A 408 -17.16 17.86 -23.25
CA ARG A 408 -17.42 18.69 -24.44
C ARG A 408 -16.46 19.88 -24.51
N LYS A 409 -16.28 20.62 -23.41
CA LYS A 409 -15.32 21.74 -23.32
C LYS A 409 -13.94 21.28 -23.78
N HIS A 410 -13.45 20.15 -23.27
CA HIS A 410 -12.11 19.64 -23.58
C HIS A 410 -11.96 19.01 -24.97
N ARG A 411 -13.02 18.44 -25.57
CA ARG A 411 -12.99 17.96 -26.97
C ARG A 411 -12.84 19.09 -27.97
N LEU A 412 -13.50 20.23 -27.73
CA LEU A 412 -13.40 21.41 -28.59
C LEU A 412 -11.97 21.95 -28.61
N TYR A 413 -11.29 22.00 -27.47
CA TYR A 413 -9.89 22.44 -27.38
C TYR A 413 -8.92 21.54 -28.15
N ARG A 414 -9.11 20.21 -28.14
CA ARG A 414 -8.28 19.29 -28.95
C ARG A 414 -8.37 19.61 -30.44
N HIS A 415 -9.57 19.90 -30.93
CA HIS A 415 -9.78 20.29 -32.32
C HIS A 415 -9.20 21.67 -32.63
N TYR A 416 -9.39 22.67 -31.77
CA TYR A 416 -8.77 24.00 -31.97
C TYR A 416 -7.24 23.95 -31.98
N SER A 417 -6.61 23.18 -31.09
CA SER A 417 -5.15 22.99 -31.07
C SER A 417 -4.64 22.27 -32.34
N GLN A 418 -5.36 21.25 -32.81
CA GLN A 418 -5.04 20.57 -34.07
C GLN A 418 -5.20 21.49 -35.29
N ILE A 419 -6.23 22.33 -35.31
CA ILE A 419 -6.46 23.33 -36.37
C ILE A 419 -5.35 24.39 -36.36
N ASN A 420 -4.88 24.82 -35.19
CA ASN A 420 -3.80 25.81 -35.08
C ASN A 420 -2.44 25.21 -35.45
N LYS A 421 -2.13 23.98 -35.05
CA LYS A 421 -0.88 23.30 -35.47
C LYS A 421 -0.84 23.00 -36.96
N THR A 422 -1.98 22.62 -37.57
CA THR A 422 -2.06 22.48 -39.03
C THR A 422 -1.98 23.84 -39.72
N SER A 423 -2.59 24.89 -39.15
CA SER A 423 -2.45 26.27 -39.64
C SER A 423 -1.00 26.77 -39.63
N GLU A 424 -0.24 26.52 -38.57
CA GLU A 424 1.19 26.90 -38.47
C GLU A 424 2.07 26.07 -39.43
N TYR A 425 1.82 24.77 -39.52
CA TYR A 425 2.51 23.91 -40.49
C TYR A 425 2.22 24.33 -41.95
N TYR A 426 1.00 24.80 -42.24
CA TYR A 426 0.65 25.33 -43.56
C TYR A 426 1.13 26.77 -43.78
N SER A 427 1.29 27.60 -42.75
CA SER A 427 1.91 28.93 -42.92
C SER A 427 3.37 28.82 -43.32
N ASP A 428 4.10 27.85 -42.76
CA ASP A 428 5.51 27.57 -43.12
C ASP A 428 5.66 27.00 -44.54
N TYR A 429 4.62 26.35 -45.07
CA TYR A 429 4.57 25.88 -46.46
C TYR A 429 3.93 26.87 -47.44
N SER A 430 3.28 27.93 -46.96
CA SER A 430 2.52 28.89 -47.78
C SER A 430 3.35 30.01 -48.39
N GLU A 431 4.63 30.14 -48.05
CA GLU A 431 5.51 31.10 -48.72
C GLU A 431 5.73 30.79 -50.22
N ASN A 432 5.16 29.70 -50.78
CA ASN A 432 5.36 29.38 -52.19
C ASN A 432 4.16 28.89 -53.03
N ASN A 433 2.89 28.86 -52.59
CA ASN A 433 1.78 28.57 -53.53
C ASN A 433 0.36 28.98 -53.06
N ASN A 434 -0.24 29.93 -53.80
CA ASN A 434 -1.65 30.30 -54.01
C ASN A 434 -2.73 29.91 -52.97
N ASP A 435 -3.23 30.95 -52.30
CA ASP A 435 -4.19 31.03 -51.18
C ASP A 435 -5.63 30.51 -51.35
N MET A 436 -6.03 29.89 -52.46
CA MET A 436 -7.46 29.54 -52.66
C MET A 436 -7.89 28.17 -52.09
N ASN A 437 -6.96 27.36 -51.60
CA ASN A 437 -7.22 25.98 -51.15
C ASN A 437 -7.39 25.82 -49.64
N ILE A 438 -6.95 26.79 -48.83
CA ILE A 438 -7.02 26.72 -47.36
C ILE A 438 -8.44 27.07 -46.86
N GLU A 439 -9.06 28.08 -47.45
CA GLU A 439 -10.39 28.55 -47.05
C GLU A 439 -11.50 27.52 -47.39
N ASN A 440 -11.41 26.89 -48.56
CA ASN A 440 -12.30 25.80 -48.96
C ASN A 440 -12.12 24.52 -48.11
N ARG A 441 -10.93 24.26 -47.56
CA ARG A 441 -10.70 23.15 -46.62
C ARG A 441 -11.22 23.45 -45.22
N LYS A 442 -11.10 24.70 -44.73
CA LYS A 442 -11.75 25.13 -43.48
C LYS A 442 -13.28 24.93 -43.54
N ILE A 443 -13.89 25.29 -44.67
CA ILE A 443 -15.33 25.11 -44.91
C ILE A 443 -15.72 23.62 -44.98
N ASN A 444 -14.90 22.77 -45.61
CA ASN A 444 -15.19 21.33 -45.69
C ASN A 444 -15.07 20.61 -44.33
N ILE A 445 -14.13 21.00 -43.47
CA ILE A 445 -14.02 20.47 -42.10
C ILE A 445 -15.23 20.91 -41.26
N GLU A 446 -15.72 22.13 -41.45
CA GLU A 446 -16.93 22.64 -40.80
C GLU A 446 -18.22 21.97 -41.31
N LEU A 447 -18.24 21.52 -42.58
CA LEU A 447 -19.34 20.76 -43.17
C LEU A 447 -19.35 19.28 -42.73
N ASP A 448 -18.19 18.63 -42.63
CA ASP A 448 -18.09 17.27 -42.08
C ASP A 448 -18.51 17.23 -40.60
N TYR A 449 -18.28 18.32 -39.85
CA TYR A 449 -18.77 18.53 -38.49
C TYR A 449 -20.30 18.61 -38.38
N ARG A 450 -21.00 19.19 -39.37
CA ARG A 450 -22.48 19.25 -39.36
C ARG A 450 -23.15 17.94 -39.74
N TYR A 451 -22.44 17.01 -40.39
CA TYR A 451 -23.02 15.80 -40.99
C TYR A 451 -22.48 14.46 -40.49
N GLY A 452 -21.67 14.44 -39.42
CA GLY A 452 -21.51 13.26 -38.56
C GLY A 452 -20.95 12.01 -39.25
N LYS A 453 -19.76 12.11 -39.84
CA LYS A 453 -18.96 10.92 -40.21
C LYS A 453 -17.68 10.86 -39.36
N SER A 454 -17.74 10.11 -38.26
CA SER A 454 -16.57 9.70 -37.49
C SER A 454 -16.02 8.39 -38.05
N ASN A 455 -14.81 8.40 -38.58
CA ASN A 455 -13.97 7.22 -38.72
C ASN A 455 -12.53 7.64 -38.42
N THR A 456 -12.10 7.46 -37.16
CA THR A 456 -10.70 7.20 -36.74
C THR A 456 -10.66 7.05 -35.22
N GLU A 457 -10.87 5.83 -34.73
CA GLU A 457 -10.36 5.39 -33.43
C GLU A 457 -9.02 4.69 -33.70
N ASN A 458 -8.00 4.97 -32.86
CA ASN A 458 -6.67 4.33 -32.78
C ASN A 458 -5.42 5.05 -33.31
N GLU A 459 -5.31 6.38 -33.18
CA GLU A 459 -3.97 6.99 -33.22
C GLU A 459 -3.74 8.00 -32.08
N ASN A 460 -2.63 7.80 -31.37
CA ASN A 460 -1.88 8.71 -30.49
C ASN A 460 -2.20 8.67 -28.97
N SER A 461 -1.58 7.70 -28.28
CA SER A 461 -1.16 7.83 -26.87
C SER A 461 0.27 8.34 -26.69
N ASP A 462 1.10 8.37 -27.75
CA ASP A 462 2.56 8.49 -27.61
C ASP A 462 3.11 9.88 -27.99
N LEU A 463 2.25 10.88 -28.18
CA LEU A 463 2.66 12.21 -28.64
C LEU A 463 2.56 13.28 -27.55
N PHE A 464 3.26 13.05 -26.43
CA PHE A 464 3.67 14.11 -25.52
C PHE A 464 5.13 13.88 -25.15
N GLU A 465 6.02 14.31 -26.04
CA GLU A 465 7.36 14.72 -25.62
C GLU A 465 7.21 15.76 -24.51
N TYR A 466 8.07 15.64 -23.49
CA TYR A 466 8.15 16.51 -22.34
C TYR A 466 7.92 17.97 -22.76
N TYR A 467 6.83 18.57 -22.30
CA TYR A 467 6.84 20.02 -22.07
C TYR A 467 7.82 20.24 -20.91
N GLU A 468 9.12 20.27 -21.22
CA GLU A 468 10.08 21.01 -20.40
C GLU A 468 9.58 22.45 -20.44
N ASN A 469 8.87 22.82 -19.38
CA ASN A 469 8.38 24.17 -19.21
C ASN A 469 9.65 25.02 -18.97
N ASP A 470 10.16 25.68 -20.01
CA ASP A 470 11.29 26.62 -19.95
C ASP A 470 11.04 27.80 -18.98
N ASN A 471 9.85 27.90 -18.38
CA ASN A 471 9.57 28.76 -17.25
C ASN A 471 10.19 28.21 -15.94
N GLN A 472 11.51 28.38 -15.82
CA GLN A 472 12.25 28.25 -14.56
C GLN A 472 11.72 29.16 -13.43
N GLU A 473 10.87 30.15 -13.75
CA GLU A 473 10.22 31.02 -12.77
C GLU A 473 9.15 30.30 -11.92
N ALA A 474 8.65 29.12 -12.33
CA ALA A 474 7.64 28.37 -11.58
C ALA A 474 8.21 27.49 -10.45
N ILE A 475 9.52 27.48 -10.22
CA ILE A 475 10.12 26.94 -8.99
C ILE A 475 9.95 27.99 -7.88
N PHE A 476 8.70 28.30 -7.55
CA PHE A 476 8.41 29.13 -6.39
C PHE A 476 8.72 28.29 -5.15
N LEU A 477 9.70 28.75 -4.37
CA LEU A 477 9.85 28.34 -2.97
C LEU A 477 8.48 28.50 -2.30
N TYR A 478 7.94 27.41 -1.76
CA TYR A 478 6.71 27.48 -0.97
C TYR A 478 6.93 28.44 0.19
N ASP A 479 6.12 29.50 0.24
CA ASP A 479 6.07 30.42 1.38
C ASP A 479 4.85 30.06 2.24
N PRO A 480 5.03 29.52 3.45
CA PRO A 480 3.93 29.14 4.33
C PRO A 480 3.05 30.33 4.77
N GLY A 481 3.47 31.57 4.52
CA GLY A 481 2.66 32.77 4.76
C GLY A 481 1.66 33.10 3.65
N ILE A 482 1.69 32.41 2.52
CA ILE A 482 0.78 32.66 1.39
C ILE A 482 -0.38 31.68 1.45
N GLU A 483 -1.59 32.21 1.55
CA GLU A 483 -2.84 31.45 1.41
C GLU A 483 -3.43 31.66 0.03
N SER A 484 -3.95 30.59 -0.58
CA SER A 484 -4.65 30.68 -1.86
C SER A 484 -5.88 29.78 -1.90
N VAL A 485 -6.90 30.26 -2.61
CA VAL A 485 -8.09 29.45 -2.90
C VAL A 485 -7.75 28.55 -4.09
N PRO A 486 -8.08 27.24 -4.07
CA PRO A 486 -7.85 26.41 -5.23
C PRO A 486 -8.69 26.93 -6.39
N GLN A 487 -8.01 27.17 -7.49
CA GLN A 487 -8.58 27.56 -8.76
C GLN A 487 -7.69 26.98 -9.85
N ILE A 488 -8.30 26.29 -10.81
CA ILE A 488 -7.56 25.74 -11.94
C ILE A 488 -7.16 26.88 -12.88
N ASP A 489 -5.89 26.94 -13.25
CA ASP A 489 -5.41 27.94 -14.21
C ASP A 489 -6.01 27.69 -15.60
N ASN A 490 -6.21 28.76 -16.37
CA ASN A 490 -6.79 28.68 -17.72
C ASN A 490 -6.02 27.72 -18.64
N GLU A 491 -4.70 27.55 -18.44
CA GLU A 491 -3.88 26.61 -19.20
C GLU A 491 -4.21 25.15 -18.86
N LEU A 492 -4.46 24.87 -17.57
CA LEU A 492 -4.86 23.56 -17.08
C LEU A 492 -6.30 23.22 -17.47
N GLU A 493 -7.18 24.22 -17.55
CA GLU A 493 -8.53 24.06 -18.11
C GLU A 493 -8.56 23.64 -19.58
N ASN A 494 -7.45 23.74 -20.31
CA ASN A 494 -7.39 23.40 -21.73
C ASN A 494 -6.80 22.01 -21.99
N MET A 495 -6.42 21.27 -20.94
CA MET A 495 -5.83 19.93 -21.09
C MET A 495 -6.80 18.94 -21.72
N PRO A 496 -6.35 17.95 -22.51
CA PRO A 496 -7.26 16.96 -23.08
C PRO A 496 -7.99 16.17 -21.99
N PHE A 497 -9.17 15.63 -22.34
CA PHE A 497 -9.88 14.71 -21.45
C PHE A 497 -9.15 13.37 -21.39
N SER A 498 -8.70 12.98 -20.19
CA SER A 498 -7.91 11.77 -19.97
C SER A 498 -8.75 10.51 -20.09
N SER A 499 -8.21 9.49 -20.76
CA SER A 499 -8.82 8.16 -20.84
C SER A 499 -8.88 7.48 -19.47
N THR A 500 -7.83 7.60 -18.65
CA THR A 500 -7.80 7.08 -17.28
C THR A 500 -8.85 7.76 -16.40
N PHE A 501 -9.11 9.06 -16.61
CA PHE A 501 -10.19 9.73 -15.91
C PHE A 501 -11.56 9.21 -16.36
N ASN A 502 -11.78 9.03 -17.66
CA ASN A 502 -13.00 8.43 -18.19
C ASN A 502 -13.25 7.02 -17.62
N GLU A 503 -12.21 6.20 -17.53
CA GLU A 503 -12.27 4.88 -16.91
C GLU A 503 -12.66 4.98 -15.43
N ALA A 504 -12.04 5.89 -14.69
CA ALA A 504 -12.37 6.14 -13.28
C ALA A 504 -13.84 6.56 -13.12
N LEU A 505 -14.36 7.45 -13.96
CA LEU A 505 -15.76 7.85 -13.96
C LEU A 505 -16.71 6.69 -14.26
N ASN A 506 -16.36 5.82 -15.22
CA ASN A 506 -17.13 4.62 -15.52
C ASN A 506 -17.13 3.63 -14.36
N ASN A 507 -15.99 3.46 -13.68
CA ASN A 507 -15.88 2.64 -12.47
C ASN A 507 -16.78 3.19 -11.35
N VAL A 508 -16.78 4.50 -11.12
CA VAL A 508 -17.65 5.15 -10.13
C VAL A 508 -19.13 4.97 -10.46
N LYS A 509 -19.53 5.17 -11.73
CA LYS A 509 -20.90 4.88 -12.20
C LYS A 509 -21.28 3.41 -11.94
N GLY A 510 -20.38 2.47 -12.22
CA GLY A 510 -20.56 1.05 -11.94
C GLY A 510 -20.81 0.77 -10.45
N ILE A 511 -19.99 1.36 -9.56
CA ILE A 511 -20.10 1.24 -8.11
C ILE A 511 -21.45 1.76 -7.61
N PHE A 512 -21.90 2.94 -8.06
CA PHE A 512 -23.20 3.48 -7.64
C PHE A 512 -24.38 2.68 -8.18
N ASN A 513 -24.30 2.19 -9.40
CA ASN A 513 -25.32 1.30 -9.96
C ASN A 513 -25.45 0.01 -9.16
N GLN A 514 -24.33 -0.59 -8.74
CA GLN A 514 -24.31 -1.75 -7.87
C GLN A 514 -24.82 -1.41 -6.46
N TYR A 515 -24.40 -0.30 -5.88
CA TYR A 515 -24.88 0.18 -4.58
C TYR A 515 -26.40 0.36 -4.55
N LYS A 516 -26.99 1.00 -5.57
CA LYS A 516 -28.45 1.16 -5.70
C LYS A 516 -29.17 -0.20 -5.77
N LYS A 517 -28.63 -1.17 -6.51
CA LYS A 517 -29.18 -2.54 -6.56
C LYS A 517 -29.14 -3.23 -5.19
N LEU A 518 -28.03 -3.07 -4.46
CA LEU A 518 -27.84 -3.62 -3.11
C LEU A 518 -28.78 -2.98 -2.08
N LYS A 519 -28.92 -1.64 -2.10
CA LYS A 519 -29.80 -0.90 -1.18
C LYS A 519 -31.27 -1.29 -1.39
N ASN A 520 -31.70 -1.42 -2.64
CA ASN A 520 -33.06 -1.80 -3.01
C ASN A 520 -33.35 -3.31 -2.91
N ARG A 521 -32.42 -4.12 -2.37
CA ARG A 521 -32.53 -5.59 -2.28
C ARG A 521 -32.82 -6.29 -3.62
N ARG A 522 -32.39 -5.67 -4.73
CA ARG A 522 -32.57 -6.21 -6.10
C ARG A 522 -31.41 -7.10 -6.53
N ALA A 523 -30.27 -7.01 -5.85
CA ALA A 523 -29.11 -7.88 -6.07
C ALA A 523 -29.09 -9.02 -5.04
N ASN A 524 -28.68 -10.21 -5.48
CA ASN A 524 -28.44 -11.34 -4.60
C ASN A 524 -27.12 -11.11 -3.84
N LEU A 525 -27.18 -10.96 -2.51
CA LEU A 525 -26.00 -10.68 -1.69
C LEU A 525 -25.00 -11.84 -1.68
N ASN A 526 -25.43 -13.05 -2.05
CA ASN A 526 -24.56 -14.23 -2.14
C ASN A 526 -23.77 -14.29 -3.46
N GLN A 527 -24.12 -13.48 -4.45
CA GLN A 527 -23.38 -13.40 -5.72
C GLN A 527 -22.40 -12.23 -5.65
N ASP A 528 -21.13 -12.47 -6.02
CA ASP A 528 -20.06 -11.47 -5.99
C ASP A 528 -19.97 -10.70 -4.66
N HIS A 529 -19.91 -11.44 -3.55
CA HIS A 529 -19.88 -10.84 -2.21
C HIS A 529 -18.65 -9.94 -1.99
N VAL A 530 -17.49 -10.27 -2.56
CA VAL A 530 -16.28 -9.42 -2.51
C VAL A 530 -16.55 -8.07 -3.19
N GLY A 531 -17.08 -8.07 -4.42
CA GLY A 531 -17.42 -6.84 -5.13
C GLY A 531 -18.47 -6.01 -4.39
N ASN A 532 -19.48 -6.66 -3.83
CA ASN A 532 -20.51 -5.99 -3.03
C ASN A 532 -19.93 -5.36 -1.74
N LEU A 533 -18.99 -6.03 -1.06
CA LEU A 533 -18.31 -5.49 0.11
C LEU A 533 -17.40 -4.30 -0.27
N ILE A 534 -16.68 -4.37 -1.39
CA ILE A 534 -15.89 -3.25 -1.91
C ILE A 534 -16.77 -2.02 -2.17
N VAL A 535 -17.93 -2.24 -2.81
CA VAL A 535 -18.91 -1.17 -3.07
C VAL A 535 -19.38 -0.53 -1.77
N ALA A 536 -19.82 -1.34 -0.79
CA ALA A 536 -20.29 -0.86 0.51
C ALA A 536 -19.18 -0.13 1.29
N TYR A 537 -17.94 -0.64 1.25
CA TYR A 537 -16.78 0.00 1.85
C TYR A 537 -16.49 1.37 1.23
N ARG A 538 -16.44 1.46 -0.11
CA ARG A 538 -16.12 2.69 -0.83
C ARG A 538 -17.17 3.79 -0.64
N VAL A 539 -18.45 3.42 -0.55
CA VAL A 539 -19.52 4.38 -0.25
C VAL A 539 -19.68 4.66 1.25
N LYS A 540 -18.79 4.13 2.10
CA LYS A 540 -18.79 4.30 3.56
C LYS A 540 -20.08 3.81 4.24
N ASP A 541 -20.71 2.75 3.72
CA ASP A 541 -21.97 2.17 4.26
C ASP A 541 -21.68 0.92 5.12
N GLY A 542 -21.37 1.13 6.40
CA GLY A 542 -21.03 0.07 7.35
C GLY A 542 -22.18 -0.89 7.66
N GLU A 543 -23.43 -0.42 7.64
CA GLU A 543 -24.61 -1.28 7.82
C GLU A 543 -24.75 -2.27 6.66
N LEU A 544 -24.56 -1.80 5.42
CA LEU A 544 -24.58 -2.65 4.25
C LEU A 544 -23.44 -3.68 4.27
N MET A 545 -22.23 -3.28 4.68
CA MET A 545 -21.10 -4.20 4.87
C MET A 545 -21.47 -5.34 5.82
N ASN A 546 -21.96 -5.01 7.02
CA ASN A 546 -22.38 -6.00 8.03
C ASN A 546 -23.48 -6.93 7.50
N ARG A 547 -24.45 -6.39 6.76
CA ARG A 547 -25.55 -7.17 6.16
C ARG A 547 -25.04 -8.15 5.10
N ILE A 548 -24.15 -7.71 4.21
CA ILE A 548 -23.53 -8.59 3.20
C ILE A 548 -22.75 -9.69 3.91
N PHE A 549 -21.84 -9.32 4.81
CA PHE A 549 -20.97 -10.28 5.49
C PHE A 549 -21.76 -11.33 6.29
N LYS A 550 -22.81 -10.93 7.00
CA LYS A 550 -23.71 -11.86 7.70
C LYS A 550 -24.34 -12.89 6.76
N THR A 551 -24.69 -12.49 5.53
CA THR A 551 -25.28 -13.39 4.53
C THR A 551 -24.24 -14.38 3.99
N VAL A 552 -23.02 -13.91 3.73
CA VAL A 552 -21.87 -14.75 3.31
C VAL A 552 -21.49 -15.75 4.39
N GLN A 553 -21.52 -15.32 5.65
CA GLN A 553 -21.26 -16.18 6.78
C GLN A 553 -22.32 -17.28 6.93
N GLN A 554 -23.61 -16.93 6.80
CA GLN A 554 -24.71 -17.90 6.84
C GLN A 554 -24.62 -18.95 5.73
N SER A 555 -24.09 -18.57 4.56
CA SER A 555 -23.84 -19.50 3.45
C SER A 555 -22.52 -20.27 3.56
N ARG A 556 -21.67 -19.95 4.55
CA ARG A 556 -20.34 -20.55 4.79
C ARG A 556 -19.37 -20.37 3.61
N THR A 557 -19.49 -19.27 2.87
CA THR A 557 -18.66 -18.97 1.69
C THR A 557 -17.70 -17.80 1.92
N VAL A 558 -17.34 -17.50 3.17
CA VAL A 558 -16.42 -16.39 3.50
C VAL A 558 -15.03 -16.67 2.92
N THR A 559 -14.53 -15.78 2.08
CA THR A 559 -13.17 -15.81 1.52
C THR A 559 -12.22 -14.93 2.32
N ILE A 560 -10.91 -15.07 2.10
CA ILE A 560 -9.90 -14.19 2.70
C ILE A 560 -10.15 -12.74 2.28
N ALA A 561 -10.57 -12.51 1.04
CA ALA A 561 -10.86 -11.17 0.53
C ALA A 561 -12.01 -10.49 1.29
N ASP A 562 -13.11 -11.21 1.54
CA ASP A 562 -14.22 -10.69 2.37
C ASP A 562 -13.73 -10.29 3.75
N PHE A 563 -12.89 -11.14 4.34
CA PHE A 563 -12.37 -10.95 5.67
C PHE A 563 -11.49 -9.69 5.77
N VAL A 564 -10.57 -9.52 4.83
CA VAL A 564 -9.68 -8.34 4.76
C VAL A 564 -10.48 -7.06 4.57
N ILE A 565 -11.53 -7.06 3.72
CA ILE A 565 -12.37 -5.87 3.53
C ILE A 565 -13.10 -5.50 4.83
N MET A 566 -13.60 -6.49 5.58
CA MET A 566 -14.22 -6.25 6.87
C MET A 566 -13.23 -5.70 7.90
N LEU A 567 -12.04 -6.31 8.02
CA LEU A 567 -10.98 -5.80 8.90
C LEU A 567 -10.60 -4.37 8.54
N LYS A 568 -10.46 -4.07 7.25
CA LYS A 568 -10.18 -2.72 6.78
C LYS A 568 -11.31 -1.76 7.14
N GLY A 569 -12.57 -2.18 7.04
CA GLY A 569 -13.73 -1.42 7.53
C GLY A 569 -13.63 -1.07 9.01
N VAL A 570 -13.11 -1.97 9.85
CA VAL A 570 -12.84 -1.69 11.28
C VAL A 570 -11.69 -0.69 11.43
N VAL A 571 -10.58 -0.90 10.70
CA VAL A 571 -9.40 -0.01 10.75
C VAL A 571 -9.73 1.42 10.34
N VAL A 572 -10.62 1.64 9.36
CA VAL A 572 -11.04 3.00 8.99
C VAL A 572 -12.18 3.55 9.85
N GLY A 573 -12.68 2.78 10.81
CA GLY A 573 -13.76 3.18 11.72
C GLY A 573 -15.16 3.15 11.13
N LEU A 574 -15.40 2.43 10.02
CA LEU A 574 -16.73 2.30 9.40
C LEU A 574 -17.62 1.28 10.11
N ILE A 575 -17.04 0.26 10.73
CA ILE A 575 -17.73 -0.78 11.49
C ILE A 575 -16.95 -1.09 12.77
N GLN A 576 -17.64 -1.62 13.78
CA GLN A 576 -17.01 -2.12 15.00
C GLN A 576 -16.60 -3.58 14.83
N ILE A 577 -15.57 -4.01 15.56
CA ILE A 577 -15.22 -5.42 15.58
C ILE A 577 -16.33 -6.21 16.28
N THR A 578 -16.68 -7.37 15.74
CA THR A 578 -17.68 -8.25 16.34
C THR A 578 -17.04 -9.60 16.68
N ASN A 579 -17.54 -10.28 17.71
CA ASN A 579 -17.11 -11.66 18.02
C ASN A 579 -17.29 -12.57 16.80
N THR A 580 -18.38 -12.34 16.06
CA THR A 580 -18.66 -13.00 14.79
C THR A 580 -17.52 -12.86 13.79
N LEU A 581 -16.97 -11.66 13.61
CA LEU A 581 -15.81 -11.43 12.73
C LEU A 581 -14.55 -12.09 13.31
N LEU A 582 -14.33 -12.03 14.62
CA LEU A 582 -13.16 -12.63 15.27
C LEU A 582 -13.12 -14.16 15.19
N GLU A 583 -14.28 -14.82 15.25
CA GLU A 583 -14.41 -16.29 15.26
C GLU A 583 -14.52 -16.90 13.85
N THR A 584 -14.82 -16.10 12.82
CA THR A 584 -15.03 -16.59 11.46
C THR A 584 -13.72 -16.80 10.71
N TYR A 585 -13.42 -18.04 10.31
CA TYR A 585 -12.34 -18.34 9.39
C TYR A 585 -12.81 -18.46 7.93
N PRO A 586 -12.07 -17.90 6.97
CA PRO A 586 -12.31 -18.15 5.55
C PRO A 586 -12.22 -19.63 5.19
N TYR A 587 -13.15 -20.13 4.38
CA TYR A 587 -13.20 -21.56 4.02
C TYR A 587 -11.98 -22.03 3.22
N ASN A 588 -11.31 -21.09 2.54
CA ASN A 588 -10.16 -21.33 1.66
C ASN A 588 -8.82 -20.96 2.31
N SER A 589 -8.79 -20.73 3.63
CA SER A 589 -7.55 -20.45 4.34
C SER A 589 -6.77 -21.72 4.69
N ASN A 590 -5.51 -21.79 4.27
CA ASN A 590 -4.54 -22.79 4.74
C ASN A 590 -4.04 -22.44 6.16
N HIS A 591 -3.21 -23.30 6.76
CA HIS A 591 -2.74 -23.08 8.13
C HIS A 591 -1.92 -21.79 8.28
N ALA A 592 -0.96 -21.54 7.38
CA ALA A 592 -0.14 -20.33 7.40
C ALA A 592 -1.01 -19.06 7.32
N GLN A 593 -1.98 -19.04 6.41
CA GLN A 593 -2.95 -17.95 6.29
C GLN A 593 -3.78 -17.76 7.56
N LYS A 594 -4.18 -18.84 8.25
CA LYS A 594 -4.90 -18.74 9.53
C LYS A 594 -4.05 -18.08 10.60
N THR A 595 -2.76 -18.43 10.71
CA THR A 595 -1.82 -17.79 11.64
C THR A 595 -1.74 -16.29 11.38
N VAL A 596 -1.60 -15.88 10.12
CA VAL A 596 -1.54 -14.47 9.72
C VAL A 596 -2.87 -13.75 9.98
N LEU A 597 -4.00 -14.41 9.71
CA LEU A 597 -5.33 -13.87 9.99
C LEU A 597 -5.53 -13.65 11.49
N ASP A 598 -5.11 -14.59 12.33
CA ASP A 598 -5.24 -14.48 13.78
C ASP A 598 -4.38 -13.35 14.33
N TYR A 599 -3.17 -13.20 13.82
CA TYR A 599 -2.33 -12.04 14.10
C TYR A 599 -3.02 -10.73 13.68
N THR A 600 -3.53 -10.66 12.45
CA THR A 600 -4.19 -9.47 11.91
C THR A 600 -5.45 -9.12 12.74
N ARG A 601 -6.26 -10.11 13.12
CA ARG A 601 -7.43 -9.93 14.00
C ARG A 601 -7.06 -9.37 15.35
N LYS A 602 -6.02 -9.92 15.97
CA LYS A 602 -5.53 -9.43 17.26
C LYS A 602 -5.12 -7.96 17.17
N LEU A 603 -4.41 -7.60 16.11
CA LEU A 603 -3.97 -6.23 15.86
C LEU A 603 -5.15 -5.29 15.66
N VAL A 604 -6.10 -5.65 14.78
CA VAL A 604 -7.31 -4.85 14.54
C VAL A 604 -8.17 -4.72 15.80
N LYS A 605 -8.27 -5.78 16.62
CA LYS A 605 -8.97 -5.75 17.90
C LYS A 605 -8.33 -4.75 18.86
N GLN A 606 -7.00 -4.76 19.00
CA GLN A 606 -6.29 -3.80 19.85
C GLN A 606 -6.53 -2.36 19.39
N LEU A 607 -6.54 -2.11 18.07
CA LEU A 607 -6.86 -0.80 17.52
C LEU A 607 -8.33 -0.41 17.75
N ASP A 608 -9.26 -1.37 17.69
CA ASP A 608 -10.68 -1.13 17.95
C ASP A 608 -10.98 -0.86 19.44
N GLU A 609 -10.12 -1.33 20.35
CA GLU A 609 -10.20 -1.09 21.80
C GLU A 609 -9.62 0.28 22.22
N LEU A 610 -8.96 1.01 21.31
CA LEU A 610 -8.46 2.35 21.59
C LEU A 610 -9.63 3.31 21.92
N PRO A 611 -9.42 4.30 22.80
CA PRO A 611 -10.44 5.29 23.14
C PRO A 611 -11.04 5.94 21.89
N GLN A 612 -12.36 5.91 21.80
CA GLN A 612 -13.10 6.54 20.70
C GLN A 612 -13.10 8.05 20.90
N LEU A 613 -12.96 8.78 19.79
CA LEU A 613 -13.23 10.22 19.80
C LEU A 613 -14.70 10.41 20.21
N ASN A 614 -14.97 11.14 21.29
CA ASN A 614 -16.35 11.44 21.65
C ASN A 614 -17.01 12.18 20.48
N ASP A 615 -18.18 11.73 20.02
CA ASP A 615 -18.96 12.35 18.93
C ASP A 615 -19.47 13.78 19.25
N ASN A 616 -18.99 14.40 20.32
CA ASN A 616 -19.31 15.77 20.72
C ASN A 616 -18.05 16.65 20.55
N PRO A 617 -17.94 17.41 19.44
CA PRO A 617 -17.07 18.58 19.41
C PRO A 617 -17.48 19.64 20.45
#